data_AF-A0A925IC74-F1
#
_entry.id   AF-A0A925IC74-F1
#
_cell.length_a   1.000
_cell.length_b   1.000
_cell.length_c   1.000
_cell.angle_alpha   90.00
_cell.angle_beta   90.00
_cell.angle_gamma   90.00
#
_symmetry.space_group_name_H-M   'P 1'
#
loop_
_entity.id
_entity.type
_entity.pdbx_description
1 polymer ?
#
loop_
_entity_poly.entity_id
_entity_poly.type
_entity_poly.pdbx_seq_one_letter_code
_entity_poly.pdbx_strand_id
1 'polypeptide(L)' 'DSIGATYTFKGYADATHAFTNPGATEMGKKFSIPIAYNAAADSSSWNDMKVFFGQIFK' A
#
# COMPACT_ATOMS: atom_id res chain seq x y z
N ASP A 1 -11.23 4.88 -13.66
CA ASP A 1 -11.98 6.11 -13.96
C ASP A 1 -12.70 6.16 -15.30
N SER A 2 -12.17 5.65 -16.41
CA SER A 2 -12.81 5.84 -17.73
C SER A 2 -13.68 4.67 -18.23
N ILE A 3 -13.64 3.50 -17.58
CA ILE A 3 -14.28 2.27 -18.05
C ILE A 3 -15.52 1.86 -17.23
N GLY A 4 -15.95 2.69 -16.28
CA GLY A 4 -17.12 2.41 -15.44
C GLY A 4 -16.97 1.21 -14.49
N ALA A 5 -15.74 0.72 -14.27
CA ALA A 5 -15.50 -0.37 -13.33
C ALA A 5 -15.78 0.09 -11.89
N THR A 6 -16.45 -0.75 -11.11
CA THR A 6 -16.60 -0.55 -9.67
C THR A 6 -15.25 -0.78 -9.00
N TYR A 7 -14.76 0.24 -8.29
CA TYR A 7 -13.53 0.15 -7.51
C TYR A 7 -13.65 0.94 -6.21
N THR A 8 -12.73 0.68 -5.28
CA THR A 8 -12.57 1.49 -4.07
C THR A 8 -11.15 1.98 -4.01
N PHE A 9 -10.97 3.28 -3.78
CA PHE A 9 -9.67 3.87 -3.51
C PHE A 9 -9.40 3.85 -2.00
N LYS A 10 -8.23 3.34 -1.61
CA LYS A 10 -7.76 3.32 -0.22
C LYS A 10 -6.48 4.15 -0.12
N GLY A 11 -6.57 5.32 0.49
CA GLY A 11 -5.43 6.15 0.84
C GLY A 11 -4.96 5.83 2.26
N TYR A 12 -3.69 5.47 2.42
CA TYR A 12 -3.07 5.26 3.72
C TYR A 12 -2.31 6.53 4.12
N ALA A 13 -2.68 7.12 5.26
CA ALA A 13 -2.02 8.33 5.76
C ALA A 13 -0.53 8.09 5.96
N ASP A 14 0.28 9.09 5.58
CA ASP A 14 1.74 9.12 5.75
C ASP A 14 2.51 7.99 5.04
N ALA A 15 1.85 7.21 4.18
CA ALA A 15 2.49 6.19 3.37
C ALA A 15 3.08 6.81 2.09
N THR A 16 4.39 6.62 1.89
CA THR A 16 5.08 6.98 0.65
C THR A 16 5.18 5.79 -0.30
N HIS A 17 5.76 5.97 -1.49
CA HIS A 17 6.10 4.83 -2.34
C HIS A 17 6.97 3.80 -1.57
N ALA A 18 6.82 2.52 -1.92
CA ALA A 18 7.48 1.37 -1.26
C ALA A 18 7.12 1.13 0.22
N PHE A 19 5.97 1.63 0.70
CA PHE A 19 5.56 1.54 2.10
C PHE A 19 5.44 0.11 2.67
N THR A 20 5.28 -0.92 1.82
CA THR A 20 5.19 -2.33 2.25
C THR A 20 6.54 -3.02 2.39
N ASN A 21 7.63 -2.39 1.96
CA ASN A 21 8.96 -2.99 2.01
C ASN A 21 9.71 -2.53 3.27
N PRO A 22 10.03 -3.42 4.24
CA PRO A 22 10.77 -3.06 5.45
C PRO A 22 12.14 -2.38 5.18
N GLY A 23 12.78 -2.69 4.04
CA GLY A 23 14.04 -2.08 3.61
C GLY A 23 13.91 -0.71 2.95
N ALA A 24 12.68 -0.21 2.70
CA ALA A 24 12.48 1.05 1.99
C ALA A 24 13.09 2.24 2.73
N THR A 25 12.98 2.30 4.06
CA THR A 25 13.55 3.40 4.85
C THR A 25 15.07 3.48 4.73
N GLU A 26 15.76 2.34 4.68
CA GLU A 26 17.22 2.31 4.50
C GLU A 26 17.61 2.78 3.10
N MET A 27 16.91 2.29 2.06
CA MET A 27 17.17 2.69 0.68
C MET A 27 16.86 4.17 0.43
N GLY A 28 15.78 4.68 1.03
CA GLY A 28 15.41 6.10 0.97
C GLY A 28 16.50 7.00 1.53
N LYS A 29 17.11 6.61 2.65
CA LYS A 29 18.27 7.31 3.22
C LYS A 29 19.51 7.18 2.32
N LYS A 30 19.83 5.98 1.86
CA LYS A 30 21.03 5.69 1.04
C LYS A 30 21.06 6.46 -0.27
N PHE A 31 19.92 6.56 -0.95
CA PHE A 31 19.81 7.20 -2.26
C PHE A 31 19.18 8.60 -2.20
N SER A 32 18.85 9.09 -1.00
CA SER A 32 18.22 10.41 -0.79
C SER A 32 16.90 10.59 -1.56
N ILE A 33 16.04 9.57 -1.52
CA ILE A 33 14.71 9.57 -2.16
C ILE A 33 13.58 9.40 -1.12
N PRO A 34 12.38 9.96 -1.36
CA PRO A 34 11.30 10.03 -0.37
C PRO A 34 10.49 8.73 -0.29
N ILE A 35 11.14 7.65 0.11
CA ILE A 35 10.49 6.36 0.41
C ILE A 35 10.81 5.92 1.84
N ALA A 36 9.83 5.31 2.48
CA ALA A 36 9.96 4.76 3.82
C ALA A 36 8.99 3.59 4.01
N TYR A 37 9.40 2.63 4.83
CA TYR A 37 8.51 1.59 5.33
C TYR A 37 7.45 2.20 6.24
N ASN A 38 6.18 1.79 6.09
CA ASN A 38 5.09 2.18 6.98
C ASN A 38 4.30 0.93 7.38
N ALA A 39 4.57 0.43 8.60
CA ALA A 39 3.99 -0.81 9.12
C ALA A 39 2.46 -0.79 9.22
N ALA A 40 1.89 0.37 9.53
CA ALA A 40 0.44 0.54 9.62
C ALA A 40 -0.22 0.42 8.24
N ALA A 41 0.35 1.09 7.23
CA ALA A 41 -0.12 1.02 5.85
C ALA A 41 0.08 -0.38 5.25
N ASP A 42 1.22 -1.02 5.50
CA ASP A 42 1.52 -2.39 5.10
C ASP A 42 0.45 -3.37 5.58
N SER A 43 0.26 -3.44 6.90
CA SER A 43 -0.73 -4.34 7.53
C SER A 43 -2.16 -4.04 7.06
N SER A 44 -2.53 -2.76 6.97
CA SER A 44 -3.87 -2.35 6.55
C SER A 44 -4.14 -2.71 5.09
N SER A 45 -3.18 -2.47 4.21
CA SER A 45 -3.31 -2.78 2.78
C SER A 45 -3.41 -4.28 2.50
N TRP A 46 -2.67 -5.09 3.25
CA TRP A 46 -2.75 -6.54 3.15
C TRP A 46 -4.10 -7.07 3.63
N ASN A 47 -4.65 -6.49 4.71
CA ASN A 47 -5.98 -6.85 5.20
C ASN A 47 -7.08 -6.44 4.22
N ASP A 48 -7.03 -5.24 3.67
CA ASP A 48 -7.97 -4.76 2.65
C ASP A 48 -7.96 -5.66 1.41
N MET A 49 -6.78 -6.10 0.94
CA MET A 49 -6.64 -7.05 -0.16
C MET A 49 -7.33 -8.39 0.16
N LYS A 50 -7.08 -8.96 1.35
CA LYS A 50 -7.73 -10.22 1.76
C LYS A 50 -9.25 -10.10 1.82
N VAL A 51 -9.77 -8.99 2.35
CA VAL A 51 -11.21 -8.73 2.40
C VAL A 51 -11.79 -8.66 0.99
N PHE A 52 -11.14 -7.93 0.09
CA PHE A 52 -11.57 -7.85 -1.31
C PHE A 52 -11.56 -9.23 -1.99
N PHE A 53 -10.48 -9.99 -1.85
CA PHE A 53 -10.39 -11.34 -2.43
C PHE A 53 -11.41 -12.32 -1.86
N GLY A 54 -11.73 -12.22 -0.56
CA GLY A 54 -12.80 -13.01 0.05
C GLY A 54 -14.21 -12.69 -0.47
N GLN A 55 -14.42 -11.51 -1.07
CA GLN A 55 -15.67 -11.17 -1.75
C GLN A 55 -15.74 -11.78 -3.16
N ILE A 56 -14.60 -11.87 -3.85
CA ILE A 56 -14.51 -12.32 -5.25
C ILE A 56 -14.42 -13.84 -5.37
N PHE A 57 -13.56 -14.49 -4.59
CA PHE A 57 -13.15 -15.89 -4.78
C PHE A 57 -13.82 -16.86 -3.79
N LYS A 58 -15.12 -16.70 -3.54
CA LYS A 58 -15.86 -17.66 -2.70
C LYS A 58 -15.86 -19.07 -3.25
#